data_AF-A0A4Q3SIV0-F1
#
_entry.id   AF-A0A4Q3SIV0-F1
#
_cell.length_a   1.000
_cell.length_b   1.000
_cell.length_c   1.000
_cell.angle_alpha   90.00
_cell.angle_beta   90.00
_cell.angle_gamma   90.00
#
_symmetry.space_group_name_H-M   'P 1'
#
loop_
_entity.id
_entity.type
_entity.pdbx_description
1 polymer ?
#
loop_
_entity_poly.entity_id
_entity_poly.type
_entity_poly.pdbx_seq_one_letter_code
_entity_poly.pdbx_strand_id
1 'polypeptide(L)'
;MLKANGDLNKLAVESNIADIYLSDSLHFPGTAINISSSNDQSDVTIKTSANQTLNSASISAKVQTLPRGVSMVFNESNFDLNGKNWTIEKNGELVLSEDLISADGLKIYNGDQQVQITTTPSDIGNTNDIKVELTKINIGDFTPFIVKTNRFEGLLTGKIDIVDPFGKLKVDIEADAEQ
;
A
#
# COMPACT_ATOMS: atom_id res chain seq x y z
N MET A 1 -10.58 -17.98 -11.32
CA MET A 1 -11.52 -18.95 -10.69
C MET A 1 -11.75 -18.51 -9.26
N LEU A 2 -13.00 -18.48 -8.81
CA LEU A 2 -13.39 -18.15 -7.43
C LEU A 2 -13.87 -19.43 -6.73
N LYS A 3 -13.40 -19.67 -5.51
CA LYS A 3 -13.89 -20.72 -4.61
C LYS A 3 -14.25 -20.07 -3.29
N ALA A 4 -15.39 -20.44 -2.73
CA ALA A 4 -15.82 -20.00 -1.42
C ALA A 4 -16.39 -21.19 -0.64
N ASN A 5 -15.97 -21.33 0.62
CA ASN A 5 -16.46 -22.37 1.52
C ASN A 5 -16.69 -21.73 2.89
N GLY A 6 -17.84 -21.96 3.52
CA GLY A 6 -18.14 -21.35 4.80
C GLY A 6 -19.30 -21.99 5.55
N ASP A 7 -19.43 -21.60 6.80
CA ASP A 7 -20.54 -21.88 7.70
C ASP A 7 -21.07 -20.56 8.31
N LEU A 8 -21.91 -20.64 9.34
CA LEU A 8 -22.48 -19.45 10.00
C LEU A 8 -21.43 -18.53 10.66
N ASN A 9 -20.25 -19.04 10.97
CA ASN A 9 -19.22 -18.33 11.73
C ASN A 9 -17.97 -18.02 10.90
N LYS A 10 -17.69 -18.80 9.85
CA LYS A 10 -16.46 -18.70 9.07
C LYS A 10 -16.71 -18.71 7.57
N LEU A 11 -15.92 -17.92 6.84
CA LEU A 11 -15.92 -17.90 5.39
C LEU A 11 -14.47 -17.90 4.88
N ALA A 12 -14.12 -18.91 4.08
CA ALA A 12 -12.88 -18.96 3.33
C ALA A 12 -13.16 -18.66 1.85
N VAL A 13 -12.47 -17.66 1.31
CA VAL A 13 -12.53 -17.28 -0.11
C VAL A 13 -11.14 -17.38 -0.72
N GLU A 14 -11.05 -18.12 -1.82
CA GLU A 14 -9.88 -18.19 -2.68
C GLU A 14 -10.27 -17.65 -4.06
N SER A 15 -9.63 -16.56 -4.47
CA SER A 15 -9.83 -15.98 -5.80
C SER A 15 -8.53 -15.96 -6.56
N ASN A 16 -8.53 -16.58 -7.74
CA ASN A 16 -7.44 -16.49 -8.69
C ASN A 16 -7.89 -15.58 -9.83
N ILE A 17 -7.27 -14.40 -9.91
CA ILE A 17 -7.54 -13.36 -10.89
C ILE A 17 -6.43 -13.43 -11.94
N ALA A 18 -6.83 -13.62 -13.20
CA ALA A 18 -5.89 -13.81 -14.30
C ALA A 18 -5.00 -12.59 -14.48
N ASP A 19 -5.58 -11.39 -14.46
CA ASP A 19 -4.89 -10.13 -14.65
C ASP A 19 -5.57 -9.02 -13.85
N ILE A 20 -4.79 -8.22 -13.12
CA ILE A 20 -5.23 -6.94 -12.54
C ILE A 20 -4.45 -5.82 -13.21
N TYR A 21 -5.17 -4.85 -13.78
CA TYR A 21 -4.59 -3.66 -14.40
C TYR A 21 -4.85 -2.45 -13.50
N LEU A 22 -3.79 -1.80 -13.03
CA LEU A 22 -3.88 -0.49 -12.36
C LEU A 22 -3.46 0.64 -13.31
N SER A 23 -2.47 0.39 -14.18
CA SER A 23 -2.02 1.32 -15.23
C SER A 23 -1.26 0.58 -16.33
N ASP A 24 -0.84 1.29 -17.38
CA ASP A 24 0.02 0.75 -18.45
C ASP A 24 1.29 0.08 -17.89
N SER A 25 1.85 0.62 -16.80
CA SER A 25 3.09 0.14 -16.17
C SER A 25 2.85 -0.81 -15.00
N LEU A 26 1.62 -0.89 -14.48
CA LEU A 26 1.24 -1.71 -13.31
C LEU A 26 0.18 -2.74 -13.72
N HIS A 27 0.68 -3.90 -14.13
CA HIS A 27 -0.10 -5.05 -14.56
C HIS A 27 0.32 -6.30 -13.78
N PHE A 28 -0.65 -6.96 -13.15
CA PHE A 28 -0.47 -8.06 -12.20
C PHE A 28 -1.13 -9.36 -12.70
N PRO A 29 -0.44 -10.13 -13.56
CA PRO A 29 -0.90 -11.46 -13.93
C PRO A 29 -0.85 -12.45 -12.75
N GLY A 30 -1.75 -13.41 -12.74
CA GLY A 30 -1.72 -14.52 -11.78
C GLY A 30 -1.85 -14.08 -10.32
N THR A 31 -2.76 -13.15 -10.04
CA THR A 31 -3.00 -12.70 -8.66
C THR A 31 -3.89 -13.69 -7.91
N ALA A 32 -3.37 -14.24 -6.82
CA ALA A 32 -4.10 -15.09 -5.89
C ALA A 32 -4.44 -14.31 -4.61
N ILE A 33 -5.73 -14.18 -4.33
CA ILE A 33 -6.27 -13.55 -3.12
C ILE A 33 -6.86 -14.65 -2.24
N ASN A 34 -6.38 -14.75 -1.01
CA ASN A 34 -6.89 -15.65 0.00
C ASN A 34 -7.46 -14.83 1.15
N ILE A 35 -8.70 -15.12 1.53
CA ILE A 35 -9.40 -14.45 2.63
C ILE A 35 -9.94 -15.54 3.54
N SER A 36 -9.58 -15.49 4.82
CA SER A 36 -10.17 -16.34 5.86
C SER A 36 -10.84 -15.44 6.90
N SER A 37 -12.16 -15.38 6.85
CA SER A 37 -12.98 -14.51 7.69
C SER A 37 -13.66 -15.29 8.81
N SER A 38 -13.75 -14.67 9.98
CA SER A 38 -14.57 -15.10 11.12
C SER A 38 -15.14 -13.86 11.80
N ASN A 39 -16.48 -13.76 11.88
CA ASN A 39 -17.18 -12.55 12.35
C ASN A 39 -16.77 -11.30 11.54
N ASP A 40 -16.25 -10.28 12.22
CA ASP A 40 -15.76 -9.03 11.66
C ASP A 40 -14.26 -9.06 11.32
N GLN A 41 -13.54 -10.13 11.63
CA GLN A 41 -12.09 -10.26 11.38
C GLN A 41 -11.80 -11.16 10.19
N SER A 42 -10.82 -10.78 9.39
CA SER A 42 -10.36 -11.53 8.22
C SER A 42 -8.85 -11.54 8.14
N ASP A 43 -8.25 -12.72 7.99
CA ASP A 43 -6.87 -12.84 7.53
C ASP A 43 -6.86 -12.76 6.01
N VAL A 44 -6.21 -11.75 5.46
CA VAL A 44 -6.12 -11.50 4.01
C VAL A 44 -4.68 -11.70 3.56
N THR A 45 -4.49 -12.46 2.48
CA THR A 45 -3.21 -12.60 1.80
C THR A 45 -3.39 -12.40 0.31
N ILE A 46 -2.60 -11.50 -0.26
CA ILE A 46 -2.54 -11.23 -1.69
C ILE A 46 -1.16 -11.64 -2.17
N LYS A 47 -1.12 -12.58 -3.12
CA LYS A 47 0.09 -12.96 -3.82
C LYS A 47 -0.06 -12.64 -5.28
N THR A 48 0.92 -11.99 -5.85
CA THR A 48 0.94 -11.69 -7.27
C THR A 48 2.35 -11.81 -7.83
N SER A 49 2.41 -12.10 -9.13
CA SER A 49 3.62 -12.08 -9.94
C SER A 49 3.40 -11.03 -11.00
N ALA A 50 4.26 -10.02 -11.10
CA ALA A 50 4.11 -8.99 -12.13
C ALA A 50 5.30 -8.97 -13.09
N ASN A 51 5.12 -8.17 -14.14
CA ASN A 51 5.99 -8.03 -15.30
C ASN A 51 7.37 -7.42 -14.95
N GLN A 52 8.11 -6.91 -15.96
CA GLN A 52 9.52 -6.47 -15.82
C GLN A 52 9.79 -5.43 -14.69
N THR A 53 8.79 -4.67 -14.23
CA THR A 53 8.99 -3.55 -13.28
C THR A 53 8.70 -3.95 -11.82
N LEU A 54 7.60 -4.66 -11.54
CA LEU A 54 7.30 -5.24 -10.22
C LEU A 54 7.30 -6.75 -10.37
N ASN A 55 8.28 -7.46 -9.82
CA ASN A 55 8.47 -8.87 -10.14
C ASN A 55 7.50 -9.77 -9.36
N SER A 56 7.33 -9.51 -8.06
CA SER A 56 6.47 -10.30 -7.18
C SER A 56 5.97 -9.48 -6.01
N ALA A 57 4.83 -9.85 -5.43
CA ALA A 57 4.40 -9.33 -4.14
C ALA A 57 3.67 -10.40 -3.33
N SER A 58 3.92 -10.39 -2.01
CA SER A 58 3.23 -11.21 -1.02
C SER A 58 2.86 -10.31 0.16
N ILE A 59 1.62 -9.83 0.15
CA ILE A 59 1.08 -8.91 1.14
C ILE A 59 0.11 -9.68 2.04
N SER A 60 0.24 -9.51 3.35
CA SER A 60 -0.61 -10.13 4.34
C SER A 60 -1.02 -9.12 5.42
N ALA A 61 -2.30 -9.14 5.78
CA ALA A 61 -2.84 -8.28 6.82
C ALA A 61 -4.01 -8.95 7.54
N LYS A 62 -4.23 -8.54 8.79
CA LYS A 62 -5.49 -8.76 9.50
C LYS A 62 -6.40 -7.58 9.21
N VAL A 63 -7.60 -7.87 8.74
CA VAL A 63 -8.59 -6.87 8.36
C VAL A 63 -9.80 -7.00 9.27
N GLN A 64 -10.13 -5.95 10.00
CA GLN A 64 -11.39 -5.82 10.73
C GLN A 64 -12.37 -4.99 9.91
N THR A 65 -13.54 -5.55 9.63
CA THR A 65 -14.64 -4.81 9.02
C THR A 65 -15.30 -3.94 10.08
N LEU A 66 -15.38 -2.64 9.82
CA LEU A 66 -16.06 -1.67 10.68
C LEU A 66 -17.43 -1.33 10.06
N PRO A 67 -18.39 -0.78 10.82
CA PRO A 67 -19.70 -0.41 10.29
C PRO A 67 -19.67 0.51 9.06
N ARG A 68 -18.65 1.36 8.95
CA ARG A 68 -18.46 2.34 7.86
C ARG A 68 -17.02 2.38 7.34
N GLY A 69 -16.32 1.26 7.38
CA GLY A 69 -14.91 1.24 7.02
C GLY A 69 -14.20 -0.08 7.25
N VAL A 70 -12.88 -0.03 7.23
CA VAL A 70 -11.99 -1.15 7.51
C VAL A 70 -10.84 -0.69 8.39
N SER A 71 -10.38 -1.56 9.28
CA SER A 71 -9.08 -1.42 9.96
C SER A 71 -8.18 -2.56 9.51
N MET A 72 -6.93 -2.27 9.20
CA MET A 72 -5.95 -3.22 8.71
C MET A 72 -4.70 -3.16 9.58
N VAL A 73 -4.24 -4.31 10.05
CA VAL A 73 -2.93 -4.47 10.70
C VAL A 73 -2.08 -5.36 9.82
N PHE A 74 -0.99 -4.80 9.29
CA PHE A 74 -0.12 -5.51 8.37
C PHE A 74 0.72 -6.56 9.10
N ASN A 75 0.78 -7.77 8.54
CA ASN A 75 1.83 -8.72 8.85
C ASN A 75 3.08 -8.33 8.05
N GLU A 76 4.25 -8.81 8.46
CA GLU A 76 5.46 -8.63 7.65
C GLU A 76 5.21 -9.18 6.24
N SER A 77 5.41 -8.32 5.26
CA SER A 77 5.09 -8.56 3.86
C SER A 77 6.24 -8.10 2.99
N ASN A 78 6.30 -8.58 1.75
CA ASN A 78 7.36 -8.17 0.83
C ASN A 78 6.86 -8.02 -0.61
N PHE A 79 7.60 -7.22 -1.38
CA PHE A 79 7.44 -7.13 -2.82
C PHE A 79 8.78 -6.82 -3.48
N ASP A 80 8.95 -7.30 -4.70
CA ASP A 80 10.14 -7.06 -5.51
C ASP A 80 9.86 -5.95 -6.51
N LEU A 81 10.59 -4.85 -6.42
CA LEU A 81 10.50 -3.71 -7.32
C LEU A 81 11.87 -3.46 -7.96
N ASN A 82 11.95 -3.55 -9.29
CA ASN A 82 13.19 -3.43 -10.08
C ASN A 82 14.37 -4.24 -9.50
N GLY A 83 14.11 -5.48 -9.09
CA GLY A 83 15.12 -6.37 -8.51
C GLY A 83 15.52 -6.05 -7.06
N LYS A 84 14.87 -5.09 -6.39
CA LYS A 84 15.01 -4.81 -4.96
C LYS A 84 13.84 -5.41 -4.19
N ASN A 85 14.13 -6.15 -3.12
CA ASN A 85 13.11 -6.70 -2.24
C ASN A 85 12.75 -5.69 -1.13
N TRP A 86 11.55 -5.12 -1.20
CA TRP A 86 11.01 -4.19 -0.23
C TRP A 86 10.17 -4.93 0.80
N THR A 87 10.35 -4.57 2.07
CA THR A 87 9.62 -5.13 3.20
C THR A 87 8.61 -4.10 3.71
N ILE A 88 7.36 -4.53 3.89
CA ILE A 88 6.37 -3.81 4.72
C ILE A 88 6.53 -4.35 6.14
N GLU A 89 6.83 -3.46 7.08
CA GLU A 89 7.04 -3.81 8.48
C GLU A 89 5.73 -4.32 9.13
N LYS A 90 5.86 -5.30 10.02
CA LYS A 90 4.73 -5.82 10.80
C LYS A 90 4.15 -4.73 11.70
N ASN A 91 2.87 -4.88 12.04
CA ASN A 91 2.12 -4.03 12.96
C ASN A 91 1.87 -2.60 12.48
N GLY A 92 2.21 -2.26 11.23
CA GLY A 92 1.68 -1.04 10.63
C GLY A 92 0.15 -1.11 10.60
N GLU A 93 -0.51 -0.03 11.00
CA GLU A 93 -1.97 0.05 11.06
C GLU A 93 -2.50 1.05 10.03
N LEU A 94 -3.60 0.70 9.39
CA LEU A 94 -4.33 1.57 8.47
C LEU A 94 -5.83 1.43 8.73
N VAL A 95 -6.47 2.52 9.12
CA VAL A 95 -7.92 2.63 9.24
C VAL A 95 -8.43 3.52 8.11
N LEU A 96 -9.45 3.05 7.41
CA LEU A 96 -10.14 3.79 6.37
C LEU A 96 -11.65 3.69 6.61
N SER A 97 -12.30 4.83 6.84
CA SER A 97 -13.76 4.95 6.86
C SER A 97 -14.24 5.92 5.77
N GLU A 98 -15.55 6.15 5.72
CA GLU A 98 -16.16 7.15 4.83
C GLU A 98 -15.62 8.57 5.04
N ASP A 99 -15.14 8.88 6.25
CA ASP A 99 -14.84 10.24 6.73
C ASP A 99 -13.47 10.37 7.40
N LEU A 100 -12.73 9.27 7.58
CA LEU A 100 -11.46 9.25 8.29
C LEU A 100 -10.46 8.32 7.61
N ILE A 101 -9.21 8.76 7.55
CA ILE A 101 -8.07 7.91 7.29
C ILE A 101 -7.11 8.01 8.48
N SER A 102 -6.57 6.89 8.94
CA SER A 102 -5.56 6.88 9.99
C SER A 102 -4.47 5.89 9.61
N ALA A 103 -3.22 6.30 9.67
CA ALA A 103 -2.07 5.42 9.51
C ALA A 103 -1.13 5.58 10.70
N ASP A 104 -0.74 4.47 11.30
CA ASP A 104 0.23 4.43 12.39
C ASP A 104 1.29 3.37 12.11
N GLY A 105 2.56 3.74 12.22
CA GLY A 105 3.68 2.81 12.06
C GLY A 105 3.77 2.10 10.69
N LEU A 106 3.12 2.57 9.62
CA LEU A 106 3.23 1.92 8.31
C LEU A 106 4.57 2.28 7.66
N LYS A 107 5.51 1.34 7.74
CA LYS A 107 6.86 1.47 7.21
C LYS A 107 7.12 0.47 6.09
N ILE A 108 7.68 0.94 5.00
CA ILE A 108 8.09 0.14 3.85
C ILE A 108 9.56 0.45 3.57
N TYR A 109 10.43 -0.55 3.46
CA TYR A 109 11.87 -0.28 3.33
C TYR A 109 12.63 -1.33 2.51
N ASN A 110 13.78 -0.91 1.97
CA ASN A 110 14.78 -1.77 1.34
C ASN A 110 16.17 -1.21 1.66
N GLY A 111 16.93 -1.88 2.54
CA GLY A 111 18.20 -1.36 3.05
C GLY A 111 18.02 0.01 3.71
N ASP A 112 18.74 1.02 3.21
CA ASP A 112 18.66 2.40 3.69
C ASP A 112 17.49 3.20 3.09
N GLN A 113 16.76 2.65 2.12
CA GLN A 113 15.62 3.31 1.50
C GLN A 113 14.36 3.04 2.31
N GLN A 114 13.57 4.08 2.61
CA GLN A 114 12.38 3.96 3.45
C GLN A 114 11.25 4.89 2.99
N VAL A 115 10.03 4.37 3.03
CA VAL A 115 8.78 5.12 2.99
C VAL A 115 8.09 4.91 4.33
N GLN A 116 7.78 5.99 5.04
CA GLN A 116 6.99 5.95 6.26
C GLN A 116 5.71 6.75 6.08
N ILE A 117 4.58 6.14 6.42
CA ILE A 117 3.26 6.73 6.28
C ILE A 117 2.65 6.85 7.67
N THR A 118 2.28 8.06 8.04
CA THR A 118 1.57 8.37 9.27
C THR A 118 0.43 9.34 8.98
N THR A 119 -0.43 9.56 9.97
CA THR A 119 -1.47 10.58 9.88
C THR A 119 -1.44 11.53 11.07
N THR A 120 -1.82 12.77 10.83
CA THR A 120 -1.99 13.79 11.87
C THR A 120 -3.38 14.41 11.78
N PRO A 121 -4.02 14.80 12.89
CA PRO A 121 -5.29 15.53 12.82
C PRO A 121 -5.20 16.70 11.84
N SER A 122 -6.19 16.83 10.96
CA SER A 122 -6.22 17.92 9.98
C SER A 122 -6.64 19.22 10.65
N ASP A 123 -6.11 20.34 10.17
CA ASP A 123 -6.61 21.68 10.52
C ASP A 123 -7.96 21.98 9.83
N ILE A 124 -8.39 21.16 8.87
CA ILE A 124 -9.62 21.33 8.10
C ILE A 124 -10.55 20.12 8.31
N GLY A 125 -11.71 20.35 8.91
CA GLY A 125 -12.74 19.33 9.11
C GLY A 125 -12.41 18.35 10.25
N ASN A 126 -13.06 17.18 10.23
CA ASN A 126 -12.91 16.13 11.24
C ASN A 126 -12.25 14.88 10.64
N THR A 127 -11.12 15.06 9.96
CA THR A 127 -10.32 13.97 9.35
C THR A 127 -8.85 14.12 9.76
N ASN A 128 -8.00 13.21 9.30
CA ASN A 128 -6.56 13.37 9.35
C ASN A 128 -5.98 13.73 7.98
N ASP A 129 -4.86 14.44 8.02
CA ASP A 129 -3.93 14.58 6.90
C ASP A 129 -2.95 13.40 6.90
N ILE A 130 -2.49 13.01 5.71
CA ILE A 130 -1.52 11.94 5.53
C ILE A 130 -0.14 12.55 5.38
N LYS A 131 0.82 12.05 6.16
CA LYS A 131 2.23 12.41 6.11
C LYS A 131 3.00 11.23 5.53
N VAL A 132 3.71 11.45 4.43
CA VAL A 132 4.59 10.45 3.83
C VAL A 132 6.02 10.97 3.89
N GLU A 133 6.89 10.27 4.61
CA GLU A 133 8.31 10.58 4.68
C GLU A 133 9.10 9.59 3.81
N LEU A 134 9.86 10.13 2.86
CA LEU A 134 10.73 9.42 1.94
C LEU A 134 12.18 9.58 2.40
N THR A 135 12.90 8.48 2.54
CA THR A 135 14.33 8.47 2.86
C THR A 135 15.09 7.76 1.76
N LYS A 136 16.02 8.48 1.10
CA LYS A 136 16.94 7.94 0.09
C LYS A 136 16.27 7.10 -1.00
N ILE A 137 15.08 7.47 -1.44
CA ILE A 137 14.35 6.72 -2.47
C ILE A 137 15.06 6.86 -3.80
N ASN A 138 15.45 5.74 -4.40
CA ASN A 138 16.03 5.74 -5.73
C ASN A 138 14.95 6.10 -6.76
N ILE A 139 15.05 7.30 -7.33
CA ILE A 139 14.05 7.85 -8.24
C ILE A 139 13.91 6.96 -9.49
N GLY A 140 15.01 6.35 -9.93
CA GLY A 140 15.04 5.45 -11.08
C GLY A 140 14.11 4.25 -10.94
N ASP A 141 13.87 3.78 -9.70
CA ASP A 141 12.98 2.65 -9.46
C ASP A 141 11.50 2.99 -9.68
N PHE A 142 11.11 4.24 -9.40
CA PHE A 142 9.70 4.66 -9.44
C PHE A 142 9.35 5.47 -10.69
N THR A 143 10.36 5.95 -11.40
CA THR A 143 10.22 6.69 -12.67
C THR A 143 9.28 6.00 -13.69
N PRO A 144 9.32 4.66 -13.91
CA PRO A 144 8.45 4.00 -14.88
C PRO A 144 6.95 4.10 -14.56
N PHE A 145 6.60 4.42 -13.31
CA PHE A 145 5.21 4.60 -12.90
C PHE A 145 4.72 6.04 -13.09
N ILE A 146 5.63 7.00 -13.30
CA ILE A 146 5.31 8.44 -13.31
C ILE A 146 5.53 9.05 -14.71
N VAL A 147 6.59 8.68 -15.42
CA VAL A 147 6.93 9.26 -16.74
C VAL A 147 7.31 8.18 -17.76
N LYS A 148 6.97 8.41 -19.04
CA LYS A 148 7.14 7.41 -20.12
C LYS A 148 8.52 7.41 -20.79
N THR A 149 9.27 8.51 -20.76
CA THR A 149 10.47 8.66 -21.64
C THR A 149 11.75 9.12 -20.95
N ASN A 150 11.68 9.90 -19.86
CA ASN A 150 12.88 10.41 -19.21
C ASN A 150 13.20 9.56 -17.98
N ARG A 151 14.44 9.08 -17.89
CA ARG A 151 14.95 8.43 -16.69
C ARG A 151 15.53 9.49 -15.77
N PHE A 152 15.02 9.55 -14.55
CA PHE A 152 15.60 10.36 -13.49
C PHE A 152 16.48 9.47 -12.63
N GLU A 153 17.66 9.97 -12.27
CA GLU A 153 18.62 9.28 -11.42
C GLU A 153 18.89 10.14 -10.18
N GLY A 154 19.23 9.48 -9.08
CA GLY A 154 19.47 10.13 -7.79
C GLY A 154 18.67 9.51 -6.64
N LEU A 155 18.98 9.97 -5.43
CA LEU A 155 18.29 9.59 -4.20
C LEU A 155 17.43 10.76 -3.72
N LEU A 156 16.13 10.52 -3.59
CA LEU A 156 15.14 11.47 -3.12
C LEU A 156 14.87 11.28 -1.62
N THR A 157 15.04 12.34 -0.86
CA THR A 157 14.58 12.42 0.53
C THR A 157 13.58 13.56 0.62
N GLY A 158 12.44 13.35 1.28
CA GLY A 158 11.41 14.37 1.30
C GLY A 158 10.20 14.02 2.13
N LYS A 159 9.30 14.97 2.22
CA LYS A 159 8.02 14.90 2.92
C LYS A 159 6.90 15.25 1.95
N ILE A 160 5.85 14.45 1.97
CA ILE A 160 4.63 14.67 1.20
C ILE A 160 3.49 14.78 2.19
N ASP A 161 2.79 15.90 2.14
CA ASP A 161 1.64 16.19 2.97
C ASP A 161 0.38 16.17 2.10
N ILE A 162 -0.52 15.23 2.41
CA ILE A 162 -1.83 15.11 1.75
C ILE A 162 -2.88 15.63 2.72
N VAL A 163 -3.42 16.80 2.41
CA VAL A 163 -4.37 17.53 3.26
C VAL A 163 -5.80 17.36 2.75
N ASP A 164 -6.73 17.17 3.67
CA ASP A 164 -8.17 16.98 3.41
C ASP A 164 -8.48 15.94 2.30
N PRO A 165 -8.09 14.66 2.49
CA PRO A 165 -8.16 13.63 1.46
C PRO A 165 -9.59 13.28 1.00
N PHE A 166 -10.61 13.59 1.82
CA PHE A 166 -12.03 13.34 1.51
C PHE A 166 -12.80 14.59 1.07
N GLY A 167 -12.23 15.78 1.25
CA GLY A 167 -12.82 17.06 0.88
C GLY A 167 -12.07 17.71 -0.29
N LYS A 168 -11.44 18.85 -0.02
CA LYS A 168 -10.63 19.60 -0.99
C LYS A 168 -9.18 19.15 -0.91
N LEU A 169 -8.92 17.99 -1.51
CA LEU A 169 -7.58 17.40 -1.60
C LEU A 169 -6.52 18.44 -2.01
N LYS A 170 -5.52 18.62 -1.15
CA LYS A 170 -4.31 19.38 -1.42
C LYS A 170 -3.09 18.49 -1.17
N VAL A 171 -2.08 18.61 -2.01
CA VAL A 171 -0.81 17.88 -1.86
C VAL A 171 0.33 18.90 -1.85
N ASP A 172 1.07 18.93 -0.75
CA ASP A 172 2.30 19.70 -0.61
C ASP A 172 3.50 18.73 -0.60
N ILE A 173 4.57 19.08 -1.31
CA ILE A 173 5.76 18.23 -1.45
C ILE A 173 7.00 19.09 -1.17
N GLU A 174 7.80 18.64 -0.22
CA GLU A 174 9.12 19.19 0.08
C GLU A 174 10.14 18.06 -0.07
N ALA A 175 11.00 18.12 -1.09
CA ALA A 175 11.96 17.05 -1.33
C ALA A 175 13.27 17.57 -1.91
N ASP A 176 14.35 16.94 -1.48
CA ASP A 176 15.71 17.15 -1.94
C ASP A 176 16.20 15.92 -2.69
N ALA A 177 16.85 16.13 -3.84
CA ALA A 177 17.43 15.08 -4.64
C ALA A 177 18.96 15.19 -4.63
N GLU A 178 19.62 14.14 -4.18
CA GLU A 178 21.08 13.98 -4.29
C GLU A 178 21.41 13.24 -5.60
N GLN A 179 22.35 13.79 -6.38
CA GLN A 179 22.90 13.18 -7.60
C GLN A 179 24.22 12.46 -7.30
#